data_AF-A0A7J4EWT4-F1
#
_entry.id   AF-A0A7J4EWT4-F1
#
_cell.length_a   1.000
_cell.length_b   1.000
_cell.length_c   1.000
_cell.angle_alpha   90.00
_cell.angle_beta   90.00
_cell.angle_gamma   90.00
#
_symmetry.space_group_name_H-M   'P 1'
#
loop_
_entity.id
_entity.type
_entity.pdbx_description
1 polymer ?
#
loop_
_entity_poly.entity_id
_entity_poly.type
_entity_poly.pdbx_seq_one_letter_code
_entity_poly.pdbx_strand_id
1 'polypeptide(L)' 'MGIKCINILEEPLAFGLYAIYVLVEMEEKEGGTEPLEKELSSLEDVESVEVVEVSLA' A
#
# COMPACT_ATOMS: atom_id res chain seq x y z
N MET A 1 -7.37 -8.93 14.30
CA MET A 1 -7.06 -9.23 12.89
C MET A 1 -7.19 -7.95 12.09
N GLY A 2 -6.14 -7.13 12.07
CA GLY A 2 -6.20 -5.83 11.40
C GLY A 2 -4.88 -5.56 10.72
N ILE A 3 -4.96 -4.99 9.51
CA ILE A 3 -3.84 -4.34 8.87
C ILE A 3 -3.65 -3.01 9.61
N LYS A 4 -2.45 -2.76 10.10
CA LYS A 4 -2.11 -1.54 10.83
C LYS A 4 -1.21 -0.68 9.95
N CYS A 5 -1.67 0.52 9.63
CA CYS A 5 -0.80 1.51 9.00
C CYS A 5 0.23 2.02 10.01
N ILE A 6 1.51 1.84 9.71
CA ILE A 6 2.64 2.25 10.53
C ILE A 6 3.12 3.64 10.10
N ASN A 7 3.21 3.88 8.79
CA ASN A 7 3.67 5.15 8.24
C ASN A 7 3.07 5.42 6.86
N ILE A 8 2.98 6.70 6.50
CA ILE A 8 2.57 7.17 5.18
C ILE A 8 3.55 8.27 4.76
N LEU A 9 4.16 8.11 3.59
CA LEU A 9 5.03 9.09 2.98
C LEU A 9 4.48 9.45 1.59
N GLU A 10 4.48 10.73 1.27
CA GLU A 10 4.09 11.24 -0.04
C GLU A 10 5.31 11.78 -0.77
N GLU A 11 5.47 11.39 -2.03
CA GLU A 11 6.55 11.87 -2.89
C GLU A 11 5.98 12.41 -4.21
N PRO A 12 6.31 13.66 -4.60
CA PRO A 12 5.87 14.19 -5.88
C PRO A 12 6.57 13.48 -7.03
N LEU A 13 5.81 12.98 -8.02
CA LEU A 13 6.38 12.43 -9.25
C LEU A 13 6.55 13.52 -10.32
N ALA A 14 5.43 13.94 -10.92
CA ALA A 14 5.38 14.94 -11.98
C ALA A 14 3.91 15.27 -12.28
N PHE A 15 3.64 16.40 -12.95
CA PHE A 15 2.30 16.76 -13.44
C PHE A 15 1.19 16.73 -12.37
N GLY A 16 1.54 16.99 -11.11
CA GLY A 16 0.58 16.92 -9.99
C GLY A 16 0.26 15.50 -9.52
N LEU A 17 0.93 14.48 -10.05
CA LEU A 17 0.88 13.11 -9.55
C LEU A 17 1.81 12.94 -8.35
N TYR A 18 1.34 12.16 -7.40
CA TYR A 18 2.06 11.82 -6.17
C TYR A 18 2.12 10.30 -6.04
N ALA A 19 3.27 9.79 -5.59
CA ALA A 19 3.37 8.44 -5.06
C ALA A 19 3.11 8.47 -3.56
N ILE A 20 2.30 7.52 -3.09
CA ILE A 20 2.02 7.33 -1.68
C ILE A 20 2.64 6.02 -1.24
N TYR A 21 3.66 6.09 -0.40
CA TYR A 21 4.29 4.93 0.23
C TYR A 21 3.63 4.67 1.57
N VAL A 22 2.92 3.55 1.66
CA VAL A 22 2.24 3.10 2.88
C VAL A 22 3.01 1.95 3.49
N LEU A 23 3.52 2.13 4.71
CA LEU A 23 4.09 1.05 5.49
C LEU A 23 3.00 0.43 6.35
N VAL A 24 2.78 -0.87 6.19
CA VAL A 24 1.75 -1.62 6.94
C VAL A 24 2.35 -2.78 7.72
N GLU A 25 1.81 -3.04 8.89
CA GLU A 25 2.04 -4.23 9.70
C GLU A 25 0.78 -5.10 9.64
N MET A 26 0.94 -6.36 9.25
CA MET A 26 -0.17 -7.30 9.17
C MET A 26 0.27 -8.71 9.51
N GLU A 27 -0.67 -9.51 10.00
CA GLU A 27 -0.46 -10.95 10.20
C GLU A 27 -0.30 -11.66 8.85
N GLU A 28 0.63 -12.61 8.78
CA GLU A 28 0.73 -13.51 7.61
C GLU A 28 -0.57 -14.32 7.46
N LYS A 29 -1.16 -14.20 6.27
CA LYS A 29 -2.41 -14.88 5.91
C LYS A 29 -2.34 -15.35 4.48
N GLU A 30 -3.20 -16.30 4.15
CA GLU A 30 -3.41 -16.73 2.76
C GLU A 30 -3.78 -15.52 1.89
N GLY A 31 -3.11 -15.37 0.75
CA GLY A 31 -3.21 -14.21 -0.13
C GLY A 31 -2.28 -13.04 0.23
N GLY A 32 -1.58 -13.07 1.36
CA GLY A 32 -0.57 -12.06 1.71
C GLY A 32 -1.10 -10.63 1.61
N THR A 33 -0.46 -9.81 0.76
CA THR A 33 -0.83 -8.42 0.50
C THR A 33 -1.93 -8.24 -0.55
N GLU A 34 -2.26 -9.28 -1.33
CA GLU A 34 -3.19 -9.18 -2.48
C GLU A 34 -4.55 -8.58 -2.10
N PRO A 35 -5.19 -8.92 -0.96
CA PRO A 35 -6.46 -8.31 -0.59
C PRO A 35 -6.33 -6.80 -0.35
N LEU A 36 -5.22 -6.35 0.23
CA LEU A 36 -4.99 -4.93 0.48
C LEU A 36 -4.75 -4.18 -0.83
N GLU A 37 -3.93 -4.74 -1.72
CA GLU A 37 -3.65 -4.15 -3.02
C GLU A 37 -4.93 -3.99 -3.84
N LYS A 38 -5.80 -5.00 -3.82
CA LYS A 38 -7.09 -4.96 -4.52
C LYS A 38 -8.00 -3.86 -3.99
N GLU A 39 -8.12 -3.73 -2.68
CA GLU A 39 -8.93 -2.67 -2.07
C GLU A 39 -8.37 -1.28 -2.38
N LEU A 40 -7.05 -1.09 -2.31
CA LEU A 40 -6.39 0.17 -2.68
C LEU A 40 -6.57 0.51 -4.16
N SER A 41 -6.44 -0.47 -5.05
CA SER A 41 -6.63 -0.30 -6.50
C SER A 41 -8.09 0.00 -6.90
N SER A 42 -9.05 -0.21 -5.98
CA SER A 42 -10.46 0.08 -6.23
C SER A 42 -10.85 1.54 -5.97
N LEU A 43 -9.94 2.33 -5.39
CA LEU A 43 -10.14 3.75 -5.14
C LEU A 43 -10.08 4.54 -6.45
N GLU A 44 -11.02 5.46 -6.67
CA GLU A 44 -11.16 6.23 -7.91
C GLU A 44 -9.89 7.04 -8.27
N ASP A 45 -9.20 7.56 -7.26
CA ASP A 45 -8.00 8.40 -7.43
C ASP A 45 -6.67 7.61 -7.43
N VAL A 46 -6.74 6.27 -7.47
CA VAL A 46 -5.56 5.39 -7.49
C VAL A 46 -5.41 4.75 -8.87
N GLU A 47 -4.36 5.14 -9.59
CA GLU A 47 -4.05 4.56 -10.90
C GLU A 47 -3.45 3.15 -10.78
N SER A 48 -2.54 2.95 -9.83
CA SER A 48 -1.87 1.66 -9.62
C SER A 48 -1.41 1.48 -8.18
N VAL A 49 -1.24 0.21 -7.79
CA VAL A 49 -0.71 -0.22 -6.49
C VAL A 49 0.36 -1.26 -6.75
N GLU A 50 1.49 -1.14 -6.07
CA GLU A 50 2.61 -2.08 -6.18
C GLU A 50 3.26 -2.28 -4.81
N VAL A 51 3.60 -3.53 -4.50
CA VAL A 51 4.39 -3.88 -3.32
C VAL A 51 5.86 -3.67 -3.63
N VAL A 52 6.45 -2.65 -3.01
CA VAL A 52 7.85 -2.27 -3.23
C VAL A 52 8.83 -2.94 -2.26
N GLU A 53 8.37 -3.30 -1.05
CA GLU A 53 9.17 -3.94 -0.02
C GLU A 53 8.30 -4.81 0.89
N VAL A 54 8.83 -5.98 1.28
CA VAL A 54 8.27 -6.83 2.34
C VAL A 54 9.41 -7.24 3.25
N SER A 55 9.23 -7.01 4.55
CA SER A 55 10.22 -7.34 5.58
C SER A 55 9.54 -8.08 6.73
N LEU A 56 10.23 -9.05 7.32
CA LEU A 56 9.78 -9.73 8.54
C LEU A 56 10.22 -8.90 9.75
N ALA A 57 9.28 -8.63 10.66
CA ALA A 57 9.53 -7.93 11.92
C ALA A 57 10.15 -8.86 12.98
#